data_AF-A0A929DME6-F1
#
_entry.id   AF-A0A929DME6-F1
#
_cell.length_a   1.000
_cell.length_b   1.000
_cell.length_c   1.000
_cell.angle_alpha   90.00
_cell.angle_beta   90.00
_cell.angle_gamma   90.00
#
_symmetry.space_group_name_H-M   'P 1'
#
loop_
_entity.id
_entity.type
_entity.pdbx_description
1 polymer ?
#
loop_
_entity_poly.entity_id
_entity_poly.type
_entity_poly.pdbx_seq_one_letter_code
_entity_poly.pdbx_strand_id
1 'polypeptide(L)'
;DLMHLLIDSEGILGIITKAILRLYPRFASTATLIISFDDRHAAISAVPKMLQSGIIPMAVEYTERRIMEITAEHLGLKWPPAKGNAHLIIILAGTSEDEVYSQCEQISAICQEHNAVDTLIAERREEQADILKIRSEVGIALKPLLADALDITVPPAQIATILDEIDRIAERFNTDIPVLGHAADGNLHPNMKTDLKERGILRDVKREIYKATIKLGGVISGEHGLGKTRLCELDLCFDDKSRELMKGIKELFDPNNILSPDNAIG
;
A
#
# COMPACT_ATOMS: atom_id res chain seq x y z
N ASP A 1 -17.08 -1.86 -24.13
CA ASP A 1 -15.94 -2.68 -23.75
C ASP A 1 -16.38 -3.60 -22.61
N LEU A 2 -16.43 -4.93 -22.81
CA LEU A 2 -16.89 -5.90 -21.80
C LEU A 2 -15.75 -6.39 -20.90
N MET A 3 -14.50 -6.17 -21.29
CA MET A 3 -13.33 -6.65 -20.55
C MET A 3 -13.28 -6.03 -19.15
N HIS A 4 -13.60 -4.74 -19.04
CA HIS A 4 -13.61 -4.01 -17.78
C HIS A 4 -14.66 -4.47 -16.77
N LEU A 5 -15.69 -5.23 -17.19
CA LEU A 5 -16.59 -5.87 -16.25
C LEU A 5 -15.96 -7.10 -15.60
N LEU A 6 -15.08 -7.81 -16.31
CA LEU A 6 -14.46 -9.05 -15.81
C LEU A 6 -13.19 -8.79 -15.00
N ILE A 7 -12.43 -7.75 -15.36
CA ILE A 7 -11.27 -7.30 -14.57
C ILE A 7 -11.79 -6.89 -13.19
N ASP A 8 -11.16 -7.43 -12.14
CA ASP A 8 -11.52 -7.20 -10.73
C ASP A 8 -12.92 -7.70 -10.31
N SER A 9 -13.56 -8.56 -11.12
CA SER A 9 -14.85 -9.17 -10.74
C SER A 9 -14.74 -10.23 -9.64
N GLU A 10 -13.53 -10.53 -9.15
CA GLU A 10 -13.28 -11.56 -8.12
C GLU A 10 -13.93 -12.93 -8.40
N GLY A 11 -14.12 -13.25 -9.68
CA GLY A 11 -14.74 -14.49 -10.14
C GLY A 11 -16.27 -14.53 -10.00
N ILE A 12 -16.93 -13.44 -9.58
CA ILE A 12 -18.38 -13.41 -9.42
C ILE A 12 -19.13 -13.31 -10.75
N LEU A 13 -18.46 -12.85 -11.82
CA LEU A 13 -19.05 -12.69 -13.16
C LEU A 13 -18.58 -13.74 -14.18
N GLY A 14 -17.58 -14.56 -13.84
CA GLY A 14 -17.07 -15.57 -14.76
C GLY A 14 -15.69 -16.08 -14.37
N ILE A 15 -15.19 -17.06 -15.13
CA ILE A 15 -13.86 -17.64 -14.96
C ILE A 15 -12.96 -17.17 -16.11
N ILE A 16 -11.94 -16.39 -15.78
CA ILE A 16 -10.93 -15.98 -16.78
C ILE A 16 -9.99 -17.17 -17.03
N THR A 17 -9.95 -17.66 -18.27
CA THR A 17 -9.12 -18.82 -18.67
C THR A 17 -7.87 -18.43 -19.46
N LYS A 18 -7.85 -17.22 -20.03
CA LYS A 18 -6.72 -16.69 -20.81
C LYS A 18 -6.71 -15.17 -20.73
N ALA A 19 -5.52 -14.60 -20.60
CA ALA A 19 -5.27 -13.17 -20.72
C ALA A 19 -4.17 -12.91 -21.75
N ILE A 20 -4.23 -11.76 -22.42
CA ILE A 20 -3.17 -11.25 -23.29
C ILE A 20 -2.65 -9.98 -22.63
N LEU A 21 -1.37 -9.99 -22.25
CA LEU A 21 -0.74 -8.90 -21.51
C LEU A 21 0.23 -8.14 -22.41
N ARG A 22 0.29 -6.81 -22.21
CA ARG A 22 1.32 -5.96 -22.82
C ARG A 22 2.60 -6.07 -22.01
N LEU A 23 3.72 -6.27 -22.70
CA LEU A 23 5.06 -6.27 -22.10
C LEU A 23 5.79 -4.97 -22.45
N TYR A 24 6.67 -4.55 -21.55
CA TYR A 24 7.57 -3.42 -21.76
C TYR A 24 9.02 -3.92 -21.79
N PRO A 25 9.93 -3.23 -22.51
CA PRO A 25 11.34 -3.56 -22.50
C PRO A 25 11.92 -3.43 -21.09
N ARG A 26 12.91 -4.27 -20.78
CA ARG A 26 13.66 -4.16 -19.53
C ARG A 26 14.51 -2.89 -19.54
N PHE A 27 14.51 -2.15 -18.44
CA PHE A 27 15.39 -1.01 -18.25
C PHE A 27 16.87 -1.42 -18.23
N ALA A 28 17.74 -0.53 -18.69
CA ALA A 28 19.18 -0.80 -18.80
C ALA A 28 19.87 -0.71 -17.43
N SER A 29 19.43 0.22 -16.58
CA SER A 29 19.95 0.40 -15.23
C SER A 29 18.82 0.54 -14.21
N THR A 30 19.07 0.09 -12.98
CA THR A 30 18.15 0.18 -11.84
C THR A 30 18.93 0.43 -10.54
N ALA A 31 18.39 1.27 -9.66
CA ALA A 31 18.91 1.48 -8.32
C ALA A 31 17.78 1.46 -7.30
N THR A 32 18.09 1.05 -6.06
CA THR A 32 17.17 1.15 -4.93
C THR A 32 17.75 2.11 -3.90
N LEU A 33 16.99 3.14 -3.54
CA LEU A 33 17.29 4.03 -2.42
C LEU A 33 16.52 3.58 -1.19
N ILE A 34 17.15 3.71 -0.02
CA ILE A 34 16.44 3.79 1.24
C ILE A 34 16.74 5.14 1.88
N ILE A 35 15.73 5.98 1.99
CA ILE A 35 15.84 7.30 2.63
C ILE A 35 15.17 7.23 3.99
N SER A 36 15.89 7.61 5.03
CA SER A 36 15.48 7.44 6.42
C SER A 36 15.07 8.76 7.06
N PHE A 37 14.04 8.72 7.89
CA PHE A 37 13.49 9.85 8.62
C PHE A 37 13.25 9.45 10.07
N ASP A 38 13.49 10.37 11.01
CA ASP A 38 13.14 10.13 12.42
C ASP A 38 11.63 10.21 12.66
N ASP A 39 10.93 11.01 11.85
CA ASP A 39 9.50 11.24 11.90
C ASP A 39 8.78 10.67 10.66
N ARG A 40 7.64 10.00 10.89
CA ARG A 40 6.86 9.36 9.81
C ARG A 40 6.15 10.38 8.91
N HIS A 41 5.72 11.52 9.46
CA HIS A 41 5.02 12.54 8.69
C HIS A 41 5.99 13.25 7.74
N ALA A 42 7.24 13.46 8.18
CA ALA A 42 8.33 13.95 7.34
C ALA A 42 8.55 13.06 6.11
N ALA A 43 8.64 11.74 6.31
CA ALA A 43 8.80 10.78 5.22
C ALA A 43 7.63 10.85 4.22
N ILE A 44 6.40 10.76 4.73
CA ILE A 44 5.20 10.72 3.88
C ILE A 44 4.96 12.07 3.17
N SER A 45 5.28 13.19 3.80
CA SER A 45 5.13 14.53 3.21
C SER A 45 6.13 14.82 2.09
N ALA A 46 7.26 14.11 2.04
CA ALA A 46 8.23 14.21 0.95
C ALA A 46 7.71 13.60 -0.35
N VAL A 47 6.81 12.61 -0.29
CA VAL A 47 6.36 11.84 -1.46
C VAL A 47 5.65 12.71 -2.50
N PRO A 48 4.64 13.54 -2.17
CA PRO A 48 4.02 14.42 -3.16
C PRO A 48 5.00 15.42 -3.78
N LYS A 49 6.00 15.89 -3.02
CA LYS A 49 7.03 16.82 -3.51
C LYS A 49 7.99 16.17 -4.47
N MET A 50 8.38 14.93 -4.18
CA MET A 50 9.14 14.10 -5.11
C MET A 50 8.38 13.89 -6.42
N LEU A 51 7.10 13.51 -6.38
CA LEU A 51 6.31 13.30 -7.61
C LEU A 51 6.13 14.61 -8.41
N GLN A 52 6.00 15.75 -7.71
CA GLN A 52 5.89 17.08 -8.33
C GLN A 52 7.17 17.55 -9.03
N SER A 53 8.33 16.95 -8.73
CA SER A 53 9.60 17.30 -9.40
C SER A 53 9.67 16.78 -10.84
N GLY A 54 8.74 15.91 -11.25
CA GLY A 54 8.71 15.29 -12.57
C GLY A 54 9.49 13.97 -12.65
N ILE A 55 10.14 13.55 -11.57
CA ILE A 55 10.73 12.21 -11.47
C ILE A 55 9.61 11.23 -11.12
N ILE A 56 9.49 10.16 -11.90
CA ILE A 56 8.51 9.09 -11.69
C ILE A 56 9.28 7.81 -11.37
N PRO A 57 9.49 7.48 -10.08
CA PRO A 57 10.09 6.22 -9.69
C PRO A 57 9.24 5.03 -10.15
N MET A 58 9.87 3.87 -10.30
CA MET A 58 9.14 2.62 -10.51
C MET A 58 8.30 2.22 -9.29
N ALA A 59 8.79 2.53 -8.09
CA ALA A 59 8.08 2.30 -6.84
C ALA A 59 8.54 3.30 -5.78
N VAL A 60 7.62 3.66 -4.90
CA VAL A 60 7.90 4.43 -3.67
C VAL A 60 7.13 3.77 -2.55
N GLU A 61 7.85 3.06 -1.69
CA GLU A 61 7.28 2.37 -0.54
C GLU A 61 7.54 3.18 0.72
N TYR A 62 6.51 3.39 1.54
CA TYR A 62 6.67 3.82 2.91
C TYR A 62 6.72 2.61 3.83
N THR A 63 7.63 2.65 4.80
CA THR A 63 7.75 1.61 5.82
C THR A 63 8.27 2.14 7.15
N GLU A 64 7.91 1.45 8.22
CA GLU A 64 8.45 1.69 9.56
C GLU A 64 9.62 0.75 9.84
N ARG A 65 10.69 1.29 10.43
CA ARG A 65 11.93 0.57 10.73
C ARG A 65 11.68 -0.74 11.46
N ARG A 66 10.87 -0.69 12.52
CA ARG A 66 10.58 -1.86 13.38
C ARG A 66 10.01 -3.02 12.57
N ILE A 67 9.16 -2.74 11.59
CA ILE A 67 8.55 -3.77 10.74
C ILE A 67 9.60 -4.41 9.84
N MET A 68 10.48 -3.60 9.26
CA MET A 68 11.55 -4.08 8.39
C MET A 68 12.57 -4.92 9.17
N GLU A 69 12.92 -4.51 10.39
CA GLU A 69 13.84 -5.25 11.26
C GLU A 69 13.26 -6.63 11.65
N ILE A 70 11.98 -6.70 12.05
CA ILE A 70 11.30 -7.96 12.36
C ILE A 70 11.31 -8.89 11.12
N THR A 71 10.99 -8.34 9.95
CA THR A 71 10.94 -9.12 8.71
C THR A 71 12.34 -9.58 8.28
N ALA A 72 13.35 -8.74 8.42
CA ALA A 72 14.73 -9.09 8.14
C ALA A 72 15.22 -10.23 9.05
N GLU A 73 14.94 -10.14 10.36
CA GLU A 73 15.29 -11.20 11.32
C GLU A 73 14.61 -12.53 10.97
N HIS A 74 13.32 -12.49 10.63
CA HIS A 74 12.56 -13.67 10.18
C HIS A 74 13.21 -14.37 8.97
N LEU A 75 13.83 -13.60 8.07
CA LEU A 75 14.49 -14.12 6.87
C LEU A 75 15.97 -14.47 7.08
N GLY A 76 16.53 -14.24 8.26
CA GLY A 76 17.98 -14.37 8.50
C GLY A 76 18.82 -13.30 7.79
N LEU A 77 18.21 -12.16 7.45
CA LEU A 77 18.83 -11.00 6.83
C LEU A 77 19.02 -9.86 7.84
N LYS A 78 19.52 -8.72 7.38
CA LYS A 78 19.60 -7.48 8.16
C LYS A 78 18.94 -6.34 7.40
N TRP A 79 18.17 -5.52 8.11
CA TRP A 79 17.68 -4.27 7.55
C TRP A 79 18.86 -3.27 7.44
N PRO A 80 19.19 -2.74 6.25
CA PRO A 80 20.41 -1.96 6.07
C PRO A 80 20.49 -0.61 6.82
N PRO A 81 19.42 0.21 6.86
CA PRO A 81 19.45 1.49 7.56
C PRO A 81 19.73 1.36 9.07
N ALA A 82 20.67 2.18 9.57
CA ALA A 82 20.98 2.26 10.99
C ALA A 82 20.29 3.42 11.73
N LYS A 83 19.75 4.40 11.00
CA LYS A 83 19.12 5.63 11.52
C LYS A 83 17.67 5.76 11.06
N GLY A 84 16.91 6.65 11.70
CA GLY A 84 15.50 6.88 11.39
C GLY A 84 14.58 5.81 11.98
N ASN A 85 13.29 6.14 12.06
CA ASN A 85 12.20 5.24 12.45
C ASN A 85 11.24 4.96 11.30
N ALA A 86 11.25 5.81 10.27
CA ALA A 86 10.49 5.67 9.04
C ALA A 86 11.44 5.69 7.83
N HIS A 87 11.08 4.96 6.79
CA HIS A 87 11.88 4.88 5.57
C HIS A 87 10.99 4.99 4.33
N LEU A 88 11.55 5.61 3.30
CA LEU A 88 11.08 5.48 1.92
C LEU A 88 12.02 4.53 1.18
N ILE A 89 11.48 3.45 0.60
CA ILE A 89 12.20 2.60 -0.36
C ILE A 89 11.81 3.06 -1.75
N ILE A 90 12.78 3.50 -2.54
CA ILE A 90 12.52 4.10 -3.85
C ILE A 90 13.27 3.30 -4.90
N ILE A 91 12.54 2.73 -5.86
CA ILE A 91 13.12 1.98 -6.96
C ILE A 91 13.13 2.87 -8.19
N LEU A 92 14.30 3.09 -8.75
CA LEU A 92 14.52 3.91 -9.94
C LEU A 92 15.01 3.02 -11.08
N ALA A 93 14.62 3.40 -12.29
CA ALA A 93 15.08 2.72 -13.49
C ALA A 93 15.23 3.71 -14.64
N GLY A 94 16.20 3.45 -15.50
CA GLY A 94 16.57 4.36 -16.58
C GLY A 94 17.30 3.66 -17.73
N THR A 95 17.63 4.46 -18.73
CA THR A 95 18.34 4.03 -19.94
C THR A 95 19.85 3.98 -19.74
N SER A 96 20.38 4.63 -18.70
CA SER A 96 21.79 4.60 -18.30
C SER A 96 21.95 4.69 -16.78
N GLU A 97 23.15 4.36 -16.28
CA GLU A 97 23.51 4.58 -14.87
C GLU A 97 23.51 6.08 -14.51
N ASP A 98 24.06 6.94 -15.36
CA ASP A 98 24.08 8.39 -15.16
C ASP A 98 22.69 8.99 -14.98
N GLU A 99 21.70 8.51 -15.76
CA GLU A 99 20.31 8.94 -15.63
C GLU A 99 19.74 8.55 -14.25
N VAL A 100 19.96 7.30 -13.83
CA VAL A 100 19.49 6.80 -12.54
C VAL A 100 20.16 7.53 -11.38
N TYR A 101 21.47 7.77 -11.43
CA TYR A 101 22.17 8.50 -10.37
C TYR A 101 21.75 9.96 -10.27
N SER A 102 21.51 10.63 -11.40
CA SER A 102 20.96 12.00 -11.41
C SER A 102 19.58 12.05 -10.74
N GLN A 103 18.71 11.07 -11.00
CA GLN A 103 17.42 10.95 -10.30
C GLN A 103 17.61 10.69 -8.80
N CYS A 104 18.57 9.82 -8.43
CA CYS A 104 18.89 9.54 -7.02
C CYS A 104 19.30 10.81 -6.26
N GLU A 105 20.18 11.62 -6.84
CA GLU A 105 20.65 12.87 -6.24
C GLU A 105 19.50 13.86 -6.04
N GLN A 106 18.66 14.05 -7.06
CA GLN A 106 17.51 14.96 -6.99
C GLN A 106 16.50 14.52 -5.93
N ILE A 107 16.16 13.23 -5.89
CA ILE A 107 15.25 12.67 -4.87
C ILE A 107 15.83 12.83 -3.47
N SER A 108 17.12 12.55 -3.30
CA SER A 108 17.80 12.69 -2.02
C SER A 108 17.78 14.14 -1.53
N ALA A 109 18.03 15.10 -2.42
CA ALA A 109 17.97 16.53 -2.08
C ALA A 109 16.56 16.96 -1.63
N ILE A 110 15.52 16.55 -2.36
CA ILE A 110 14.11 16.82 -1.98
C ILE A 110 13.82 16.22 -0.59
N CYS A 111 14.24 14.99 -0.34
CA CYS A 111 13.99 14.37 0.96
C CYS A 111 14.78 15.02 2.10
N GLN A 112 15.99 15.54 1.84
CA GLN A 112 16.78 16.30 2.81
C GLN A 112 16.09 17.61 3.21
N GLU A 113 15.47 18.32 2.26
CA GLU A 113 14.63 19.50 2.56
C GLU A 113 13.43 19.15 3.47
N HIS A 114 13.06 17.86 3.53
CA HIS A 114 12.02 17.29 4.37
C HIS A 114 12.57 16.55 5.60
N ASN A 115 13.77 16.88 6.07
CA ASN A 115 14.40 16.33 7.28
C ASN A 115 14.78 14.84 7.20
N ALA A 116 15.14 14.34 6.00
CA ALA A 116 15.81 13.05 5.91
C ALA A 116 17.12 13.05 6.71
N VAL A 117 17.36 11.98 7.46
CA VAL A 117 18.50 11.83 8.38
C VAL A 117 19.60 10.90 7.84
N ASP A 118 19.28 10.12 6.81
CA ASP A 118 20.21 9.22 6.15
C ASP A 118 19.69 8.81 4.77
N THR A 119 20.62 8.56 3.84
CA THR A 119 20.31 8.02 2.51
C THR A 119 21.27 6.87 2.20
N LEU A 120 20.71 5.71 1.87
CA LEU A 120 21.46 4.54 1.42
C LEU A 120 21.11 4.23 -0.03
N ILE A 121 22.13 3.93 -0.84
CA ILE A 121 21.98 3.51 -2.24
C ILE A 121 22.43 2.05 -2.34
N ALA A 122 21.53 1.18 -2.77
CA ALA A 122 21.82 -0.22 -3.09
C ALA A 122 22.00 -0.36 -4.60
N GLU A 123 23.24 -0.53 -5.03
CA GLU A 123 23.60 -0.69 -6.45
C GLU A 123 23.75 -2.16 -6.82
N ARG A 124 24.25 -2.99 -5.90
CA ARG A 124 24.47 -4.41 -6.18
C ARG A 124 23.12 -5.13 -6.26
N ARG A 125 22.96 -5.96 -7.29
CA ARG A 125 21.72 -6.73 -7.52
C ARG A 125 21.30 -7.57 -6.30
N GLU A 126 22.27 -8.10 -5.57
CA GLU A 126 22.02 -8.87 -4.34
C GLU A 126 21.44 -7.98 -3.23
N GLU A 127 21.98 -6.78 -3.00
CA GLU A 127 21.46 -5.83 -2.01
C GLU A 127 20.04 -5.37 -2.36
N GLN A 128 19.82 -5.03 -3.64
CA GLN A 128 18.48 -4.66 -4.12
C GLN A 128 17.47 -5.81 -3.94
N ALA A 129 17.89 -7.05 -4.22
CA ALA A 129 17.05 -8.23 -4.05
C ALA A 129 16.73 -8.50 -2.57
N ASP A 130 17.70 -8.35 -1.67
CA ASP A 130 17.48 -8.53 -0.24
C ASP A 130 16.53 -7.47 0.33
N ILE A 131 16.69 -6.20 -0.06
CA ILE A 131 15.79 -5.11 0.35
C ILE A 131 14.36 -5.40 -0.12
N LEU A 132 14.20 -5.76 -1.40
CA LEU A 132 12.89 -6.09 -1.95
C LEU A 132 12.28 -7.30 -1.24
N LYS A 133 13.06 -8.36 -0.99
CA LYS A 133 12.61 -9.55 -0.28
C LYS A 133 12.13 -9.22 1.13
N ILE A 134 12.88 -8.40 1.89
CA ILE A 134 12.46 -7.93 3.21
C ILE A 134 11.13 -7.18 3.12
N ARG A 135 10.97 -6.26 2.16
CA ARG A 135 9.71 -5.52 1.98
C ARG A 135 8.54 -6.42 1.56
N SER A 136 8.75 -7.42 0.72
CA SER A 136 7.71 -8.31 0.20
C SER A 136 7.20 -9.33 1.23
N GLU A 137 8.05 -9.74 2.17
CA GLU A 137 7.74 -10.81 3.14
C GLU A 137 7.10 -10.29 4.44
N VAL A 138 6.81 -8.99 4.52
CA VAL A 138 6.22 -8.36 5.72
C VAL A 138 4.91 -9.01 6.13
N GLY A 139 4.05 -9.32 5.16
CA GLY A 139 2.76 -9.95 5.43
C GLY A 139 2.90 -11.34 6.07
N ILE A 140 3.96 -12.09 5.71
CA ILE A 140 4.25 -13.39 6.29
C ILE A 140 4.86 -13.22 7.69
N ALA A 141 5.86 -12.36 7.83
CA ALA A 141 6.57 -12.13 9.09
C ALA A 141 5.66 -11.56 10.20
N LEU A 142 4.75 -10.65 9.85
CA LEU A 142 3.85 -10.02 10.82
C LEU A 142 2.55 -10.79 11.07
N LYS A 143 2.25 -11.84 10.29
CA LYS A 143 1.00 -12.61 10.41
C LYS A 143 0.62 -13.02 11.85
N PRO A 144 1.56 -13.44 12.73
CA PRO A 144 1.22 -13.79 14.11
C PRO A 144 0.79 -12.60 14.98
N LEU A 145 1.16 -11.38 14.59
CA LEU A 145 0.94 -10.14 15.37
C LEU A 145 -0.30 -9.36 14.92
N LEU A 146 -0.84 -9.68 13.75
CA LEU A 146 -1.92 -8.92 13.11
C LEU A 146 -3.23 -9.71 13.10
N ALA A 147 -4.31 -9.03 13.47
CA ALA A 147 -5.68 -9.51 13.28
C ALA A 147 -6.21 -9.22 11.88
N ASP A 148 -5.81 -8.09 11.28
CA ASP A 148 -6.23 -7.65 9.95
C ASP A 148 -5.17 -6.71 9.36
N ALA A 149 -5.10 -6.63 8.04
CA ALA A 149 -4.31 -5.64 7.32
C ALA A 149 -5.26 -4.87 6.41
N LEU A 150 -5.46 -3.59 6.72
CA LEU A 150 -6.29 -2.74 5.89
C LEU A 150 -5.56 -2.40 4.59
N ASP A 151 -6.31 -1.93 3.61
CA ASP A 151 -5.80 -1.63 2.27
C ASP A 151 -6.56 -0.41 1.77
N ILE A 152 -6.13 0.77 2.20
CA ILE A 152 -6.81 2.02 1.90
C ILE A 152 -6.02 2.79 0.86
N THR A 153 -6.70 3.47 -0.04
CA THR A 153 -6.05 4.37 -1.00
C THR A 153 -6.69 5.73 -0.92
N VAL A 154 -5.89 6.78 -0.82
CA VAL A 154 -6.34 8.17 -0.93
C VAL A 154 -5.62 8.84 -2.11
N PRO A 155 -6.11 9.98 -2.63
CA PRO A 155 -5.31 10.76 -3.58
C PRO A 155 -3.90 11.02 -3.01
N PRO A 156 -2.80 10.90 -3.77
CA PRO A 156 -1.46 11.07 -3.23
C PRO A 156 -1.23 12.39 -2.48
N ALA A 157 -1.94 13.46 -2.85
CA ALA A 157 -1.91 14.74 -2.12
C ALA A 157 -2.46 14.67 -0.67
N GLN A 158 -3.21 13.62 -0.32
CA GLN A 158 -3.84 13.40 0.98
C GLN A 158 -3.14 12.34 1.83
N ILE A 159 -2.03 11.75 1.36
CA ILE A 159 -1.34 10.66 2.06
C ILE A 159 -0.85 11.06 3.46
N ALA A 160 -0.40 12.31 3.64
CA ALA A 160 -0.04 12.84 4.96
C ALA A 160 -1.29 13.02 5.83
N THR A 161 -2.36 13.59 5.28
CA THR A 161 -3.62 13.82 6.00
C THR A 161 -4.24 12.52 6.53
N ILE A 162 -4.23 11.43 5.74
CA ILE A 162 -4.77 10.15 6.21
C ILE A 162 -3.89 9.52 7.29
N LEU A 163 -2.57 9.73 7.24
CA LEU A 163 -1.65 9.28 8.30
C LEU A 163 -1.97 9.98 9.63
N ASP A 164 -2.16 11.30 9.60
CA ASP A 164 -2.57 12.09 10.77
C ASP A 164 -3.89 11.58 11.36
N GLU A 165 -4.87 11.25 10.51
CA GLU A 165 -6.14 10.69 10.97
C GLU A 165 -5.98 9.28 11.57
N ILE A 166 -5.10 8.44 11.01
CA ILE A 166 -4.78 7.12 11.57
C ILE A 166 -4.16 7.29 12.96
N ASP A 167 -3.22 8.22 13.14
CA ASP A 167 -2.58 8.45 14.43
C ASP A 167 -3.59 8.99 15.46
N ARG A 168 -4.48 9.92 15.08
CA ARG A 168 -5.60 10.39 15.94
C ARG A 168 -6.55 9.26 16.35
N ILE A 169 -6.86 8.36 15.42
CA ILE A 169 -7.69 7.18 15.70
C ILE A 169 -6.94 6.26 16.69
N ALA A 170 -5.66 6.01 16.44
CA ALA A 170 -4.82 5.18 17.30
C ALA A 170 -4.79 5.72 18.75
N GLU A 171 -4.59 7.02 18.92
CA GLU A 171 -4.64 7.71 20.21
C GLU A 171 -6.00 7.56 20.90
N ARG A 172 -7.10 7.84 20.19
CA ARG A 172 -8.47 7.75 20.73
C ARG A 172 -8.81 6.35 21.23
N PHE A 173 -8.29 5.32 20.56
CA PHE A 173 -8.50 3.92 20.95
C PHE A 173 -7.37 3.35 21.83
N ASN A 174 -6.39 4.17 22.22
CA ASN A 174 -5.23 3.78 23.00
C ASN A 174 -4.53 2.53 22.42
N THR A 175 -4.06 2.64 21.17
CA THR A 175 -3.31 1.63 20.43
C THR A 175 -2.25 2.29 19.57
N ASP A 176 -1.27 1.53 19.08
CA ASP A 176 -0.48 1.86 17.89
C ASP A 176 -1.06 1.16 16.65
N ILE A 177 -0.89 1.79 15.48
CA ILE A 177 -1.32 1.28 14.17
C ILE A 177 -0.13 1.41 13.21
N PRO A 178 0.70 0.36 13.09
CA PRO A 178 1.82 0.38 12.16
C PRO A 178 1.31 0.47 10.71
N VAL A 179 1.93 1.33 9.90
CA VAL A 179 1.53 1.52 8.49
C VAL A 179 2.70 1.20 7.58
N LEU A 180 2.36 0.60 6.44
CA LEU A 180 3.23 0.40 5.29
C LEU A 180 2.46 0.90 4.06
N GLY A 181 3.08 1.09 2.91
CA GLY A 181 2.29 1.30 1.71
C GLY A 181 3.03 1.73 0.47
N HIS A 182 2.35 1.58 -0.65
CA HIS A 182 2.72 2.13 -1.95
C HIS A 182 2.44 3.64 -1.96
N ALA A 183 3.37 4.39 -1.35
CA ALA A 183 3.16 5.79 -1.01
C ALA A 183 2.98 6.69 -2.24
N ALA A 184 3.62 6.37 -3.38
CA ALA A 184 3.41 7.13 -4.62
C ALA A 184 1.97 7.05 -5.13
N ASP A 185 1.31 5.92 -4.90
CA ASP A 185 -0.07 5.67 -5.36
C ASP A 185 -1.11 6.13 -4.33
N GLY A 186 -0.66 6.63 -3.17
CA GLY A 186 -1.53 6.98 -2.06
C GLY A 186 -2.15 5.78 -1.33
N ASN A 187 -1.63 4.57 -1.61
CA ASN A 187 -2.10 3.33 -1.00
C ASN A 187 -1.31 3.01 0.27
N LEU A 188 -2.03 2.80 1.37
CA LEU A 188 -1.50 2.51 2.69
C LEU A 188 -2.18 1.28 3.27
N HIS A 189 -1.41 0.51 4.03
CA HIS A 189 -1.84 -0.65 4.78
C HIS A 189 -1.70 -0.41 6.29
N PRO A 190 -2.71 0.19 6.93
CA PRO A 190 -2.81 0.21 8.38
C PRO A 190 -2.96 -1.23 8.92
N ASN A 191 -2.01 -1.65 9.74
CA ASN A 191 -1.94 -3.02 10.27
C ASN A 191 -2.64 -3.09 11.63
N MET A 192 -3.71 -3.86 11.71
CA MET A 192 -4.51 -4.01 12.92
C MET A 192 -3.94 -5.14 13.77
N LYS A 193 -3.47 -4.84 14.98
CA LYS A 193 -2.88 -5.84 15.89
C LYS A 193 -3.92 -6.82 16.46
N THR A 194 -3.47 -8.00 16.87
CA THR A 194 -4.30 -9.01 17.56
C THR A 194 -4.96 -8.50 18.84
N ASP A 195 -4.29 -7.62 19.59
CA ASP A 195 -4.85 -6.95 20.79
C ASP A 195 -6.19 -6.26 20.53
N LEU A 196 -6.36 -5.61 19.37
CA LEU A 196 -7.63 -4.93 19.03
C LEU A 196 -8.79 -5.92 18.94
N LYS A 197 -8.51 -7.15 18.48
CA LYS A 197 -9.48 -8.24 18.41
C LYS A 197 -9.80 -8.77 19.81
N GLU A 198 -8.78 -8.96 20.64
CA GLU A 198 -8.92 -9.43 22.03
C GLU A 198 -9.74 -8.46 22.89
N ARG A 199 -9.55 -7.15 22.66
CA ARG A 199 -10.31 -6.08 23.30
C ARG A 199 -11.71 -5.87 22.71
N GLY A 200 -12.05 -6.55 21.61
CA GLY A 200 -13.36 -6.43 20.95
C GLY A 200 -13.58 -5.11 20.20
N ILE A 201 -12.54 -4.30 19.97
CA ILE A 201 -12.64 -2.96 19.33
C ILE A 201 -12.15 -2.93 17.88
N LEU A 202 -11.62 -4.05 17.36
CA LEU A 202 -11.06 -4.16 16.01
C LEU A 202 -11.99 -3.57 14.93
N ARG A 203 -13.28 -3.90 15.00
CA ARG A 203 -14.27 -3.45 14.01
C ARG A 203 -14.46 -1.93 14.04
N ASP A 204 -14.50 -1.34 15.23
CA ASP A 204 -14.72 0.09 15.40
C ASP A 204 -13.51 0.89 14.89
N VAL A 205 -12.30 0.46 15.24
CA VAL A 205 -11.05 1.07 14.74
C VAL A 205 -11.00 1.01 13.21
N LYS A 206 -11.23 -0.18 12.64
CA LYS A 206 -11.26 -0.40 11.18
C LYS A 206 -12.27 0.52 10.49
N ARG A 207 -13.49 0.60 11.00
CA ARG A 207 -14.56 1.40 10.39
C ARG A 207 -14.28 2.90 10.49
N GLU A 208 -13.62 3.37 11.54
CA GLU A 208 -13.21 4.78 11.66
C GLU A 208 -12.12 5.15 10.64
N ILE A 209 -11.14 4.26 10.40
CA ILE A 209 -10.13 4.45 9.35
C ILE A 209 -10.81 4.51 7.98
N TYR A 210 -11.71 3.58 7.68
CA TYR A 210 -12.46 3.58 6.42
C TYR A 210 -13.25 4.86 6.20
N LYS A 211 -13.95 5.37 7.22
CA LYS A 211 -14.66 6.66 7.12
C LYS A 211 -13.70 7.82 6.84
N ALA A 212 -12.54 7.86 7.51
CA ALA A 212 -11.52 8.88 7.26
C ALA A 212 -11.01 8.82 5.81
N THR A 213 -10.72 7.62 5.31
CA THR A 213 -10.33 7.38 3.91
C THR A 213 -11.36 7.89 2.92
N ILE A 214 -12.63 7.51 3.09
CA ILE A 214 -13.72 7.93 2.19
C ILE A 214 -13.91 9.45 2.24
N LYS A 215 -13.82 10.07 3.42
CA LYS A 215 -13.91 11.53 3.59
C LYS A 215 -12.82 12.29 2.82
N LEU A 216 -11.66 11.68 2.62
CA LEU A 216 -10.55 12.23 1.84
C LEU A 216 -10.64 11.89 0.33
N GLY A 217 -11.76 11.33 -0.13
CA GLY A 217 -11.96 10.93 -1.52
C GLY A 217 -11.24 9.64 -1.90
N GLY A 218 -10.93 8.80 -0.92
CA GLY A 218 -10.26 7.51 -1.11
C GLY A 218 -11.21 6.32 -1.27
N VAL A 219 -10.63 5.12 -1.27
CA VAL A 219 -11.30 3.80 -1.32
C VAL A 219 -10.77 2.89 -0.22
N ILE A 220 -11.62 1.97 0.28
CA ILE A 220 -11.28 1.07 1.42
C ILE A 220 -10.55 -0.23 1.02
N SER A 221 -10.33 -0.39 -0.29
CA SER A 221 -9.61 -1.49 -0.93
C SER A 221 -8.89 -0.91 -2.14
N GLY A 222 -7.57 -0.78 -2.07
CA GLY A 222 -6.73 -0.30 -3.16
C GLY A 222 -6.34 -1.39 -4.15
N GLU A 223 -5.95 -2.56 -3.64
CA GLU A 223 -5.37 -3.65 -4.43
C GLU A 223 -5.92 -5.04 -4.09
N HIS A 224 -6.52 -5.23 -2.92
CA HIS A 224 -6.89 -6.57 -2.42
C HIS A 224 -8.31 -7.03 -2.81
N GLY A 225 -9.11 -6.17 -3.42
CA GLY A 225 -10.54 -6.39 -3.62
C GLY A 225 -11.35 -6.37 -2.32
N LEU A 226 -12.67 -6.48 -2.47
CA LEU A 226 -13.59 -6.50 -1.32
C LEU A 226 -13.64 -7.89 -0.70
N GLY A 227 -13.93 -8.89 -1.53
CA GLY A 227 -14.26 -10.26 -1.13
C GLY A 227 -15.26 -10.34 0.04
N LYS A 228 -15.35 -11.52 0.64
CA LYS A 228 -16.18 -11.73 1.84
C LYS A 228 -15.81 -10.81 3.02
N THR A 229 -14.54 -10.42 3.13
CA THR A 229 -13.99 -9.72 4.30
C THR A 229 -14.41 -8.25 4.39
N ARG A 230 -14.66 -7.58 3.26
CA ARG A 230 -15.01 -6.15 3.22
C ARG A 230 -16.41 -5.88 2.65
N LEU A 231 -17.13 -6.92 2.23
CA LEU A 231 -18.49 -6.81 1.70
C LEU A 231 -19.47 -6.06 2.64
N CYS A 232 -19.28 -6.20 3.96
CA CYS A 232 -20.12 -5.55 4.96
C CYS A 232 -19.90 -4.03 5.10
N GLU A 233 -18.91 -3.47 4.39
CA GLU A 233 -18.58 -2.05 4.40
C GLU A 233 -18.94 -1.37 3.05
N LEU A 234 -19.66 -2.06 2.16
CA LEU A 234 -20.11 -1.53 0.86
C LEU A 234 -20.93 -0.25 0.98
N ASP A 235 -21.66 -0.08 2.09
CA ASP A 235 -22.45 1.12 2.39
C ASP A 235 -21.59 2.38 2.55
N LEU A 236 -20.30 2.23 2.86
CA LEU A 236 -19.36 3.33 2.94
C LEU A 236 -18.83 3.77 1.56
N CYS A 237 -18.84 2.87 0.58
CA CYS A 237 -18.16 3.07 -0.70
C CYS A 237 -19.10 3.41 -1.85
N PHE A 238 -20.32 2.85 -1.83
CA PHE A 238 -21.22 2.91 -2.96
C PHE A 238 -22.63 3.34 -2.51
N ASP A 239 -23.21 4.25 -3.27
CA ASP A 239 -24.61 4.61 -3.10
C ASP A 239 -25.56 3.47 -3.49
N ASP A 240 -26.83 3.61 -3.13
CA ASP A 240 -27.86 2.61 -3.40
C ASP A 240 -27.96 2.26 -4.89
N LYS A 241 -27.79 3.26 -5.77
CA LYS A 241 -27.95 3.04 -7.20
C LYS A 241 -26.81 2.23 -7.79
N SER A 242 -25.58 2.51 -7.37
CA SER A 242 -24.39 1.76 -7.77
C SER A 242 -24.49 0.31 -7.31
N ARG A 243 -24.95 0.09 -6.07
CA ARG A 243 -25.17 -1.27 -5.54
C ARG A 243 -26.26 -2.02 -6.30
N GLU A 244 -27.38 -1.37 -6.63
CA GLU A 244 -28.45 -1.95 -7.46
C GLU A 244 -27.91 -2.38 -8.84
N LEU A 245 -27.11 -1.53 -9.49
CA LEU A 245 -26.52 -1.84 -10.80
C LEU A 245 -25.55 -3.03 -10.72
N MET A 246 -24.70 -3.09 -9.70
CA MET A 246 -23.78 -4.22 -9.50
C MET A 246 -24.53 -5.55 -9.33
N LYS A 247 -25.62 -5.56 -8.55
CA LYS A 247 -26.49 -6.73 -8.40
C LYS A 247 -27.12 -7.15 -9.72
N GLY A 248 -27.69 -6.20 -10.46
CA GLY A 248 -28.31 -6.49 -11.76
C GLY A 248 -27.32 -7.07 -12.78
N ILE A 249 -26.07 -6.61 -12.77
CA ILE A 249 -25.00 -7.18 -13.60
C ILE A 249 -24.68 -8.61 -13.15
N LYS A 250 -24.55 -8.86 -11.84
CA LYS A 250 -24.32 -10.20 -11.29
C LYS A 250 -25.43 -11.18 -11.69
N GLU A 251 -26.69 -10.78 -11.55
CA GLU A 251 -27.85 -11.61 -11.93
C GLU A 251 -27.87 -11.92 -13.43
N LEU A 252 -27.43 -10.99 -14.28
CA LEU A 252 -27.35 -11.20 -15.72
C LEU A 252 -26.27 -12.23 -16.10
N PHE A 253 -25.11 -12.20 -15.44
CA PHE A 253 -23.99 -13.11 -15.72
C PHE A 253 -24.14 -14.48 -15.03
N ASP A 254 -24.75 -14.51 -13.86
CA ASP A 254 -24.89 -15.71 -13.03
C ASP A 254 -26.27 -15.79 -12.36
N PRO A 255 -27.33 -16.08 -13.15
CA PRO A 255 -28.72 -16.11 -12.66
C PRO A 255 -28.99 -17.21 -11.63
N ASN A 256 -28.11 -18.21 -11.53
CA ASN A 256 -28.21 -19.30 -10.54
C ASN A 256 -27.36 -19.04 -9.29
N ASN A 257 -26.63 -17.91 -9.24
CA ASN A 257 -25.72 -17.52 -8.17
C ASN A 257 -24.73 -18.63 -7.76
N ILE A 258 -24.10 -19.31 -8.74
CA ILE A 258 -23.15 -20.40 -8.50
C ILE A 258 -21.69 -19.94 -8.49
N LEU A 259 -21.39 -18.74 -9.00
CA LEU A 259 -20.06 -18.17 -9.08
C LEU A 259 -19.74 -17.31 -7.86
N SER A 260 -18.89 -17.84 -6.97
CA SER A 260 -18.40 -17.15 -5.77
C SER A 260 -19.52 -16.46 -4.93
N PRO A 261 -20.59 -17.17 -4.54
CA PRO A 261 -21.78 -16.56 -3.92
C PRO A 261 -21.48 -15.82 -2.62
N ASP A 262 -20.48 -16.25 -1.86
CA ASP A 262 -20.06 -15.63 -0.60
C ASP A 262 -19.32 -14.28 -0.77
N ASN A 263 -18.85 -13.99 -1.98
CA ASN A 263 -18.15 -12.75 -2.34
C ASN A 263 -19.02 -11.82 -3.20
N ALA A 264 -20.15 -12.31 -3.69
CA ALA A 264 -21.03 -11.53 -4.56
C ALA A 264 -21.84 -10.52 -3.74
N ILE A 265 -22.06 -9.34 -4.32
CA ILE A 265 -23.03 -8.37 -3.81
C ILE A 265 -24.42 -9.01 -3.95
N GLY A 266 -24.95 -9.54 -2.85
CA GLY A 266 -26.35 -9.98 -2.76
C GLY A 266 -27.29 -8.81 -2.56
#